data_AF-A0A952ZEV7-F1
#
_entry.id   AF-A0A952ZEV7-F1
#
_cell.length_a   1.000
_cell.length_b   1.000
_cell.length_c   1.000
_cell.angle_alpha   90.00
_cell.angle_beta   90.00
_cell.angle_gamma   90.00
#
_symmetry.space_group_name_H-M   'P 1'
#
loop_
_entity.id
_entity.type
_entity.pdbx_description
1 polymer ?
#
loop_
_entity_poly.entity_id
_entity_poly.type
_entity_poly.pdbx_seq_one_letter_code
_entity_poly.pdbx_strand_id
1 'polypeptide(L)'
;MLTRSMVEFRQKAELQIGAILTAISGDMGTHMKTTFDISDALLDEVKKRAATDGVTVKSLVELGLRRVLAEQPRDAGFRLRRASFKGRGLQAGVAGASWDALRALAYEGRGA
;
A
#
# COMPACT_ATOMS: atom_id res chain seq x y z
N MET A 1 -35.87 12.89 -4.16
CA MET A 1 -35.18 13.23 -5.42
C MET A 1 -33.80 13.83 -5.09
N LEU A 2 -32.88 13.05 -4.50
CA LEU A 2 -31.57 13.55 -4.00
C LEU A 2 -30.52 12.44 -3.87
N THR A 3 -30.50 11.45 -4.78
CA THR A 3 -29.62 10.27 -4.65
C THR A 3 -28.58 10.11 -5.75
N ARG A 4 -28.58 10.97 -6.79
CA ARG A 4 -27.59 10.91 -7.88
C ARG A 4 -26.27 11.61 -7.52
N SER A 5 -26.31 12.71 -6.77
CA SER A 5 -25.14 13.54 -6.45
C SER A 5 -24.19 12.93 -5.40
N MET A 6 -24.68 12.04 -4.53
CA MET A 6 -23.87 11.42 -3.47
C MET A 6 -23.01 10.24 -3.97
N VAL A 7 -23.42 9.59 -5.07
CA VAL A 7 -22.66 8.48 -5.67
C VAL A 7 -21.45 9.02 -6.45
N GLU A 8 -21.63 10.13 -7.19
CA GLU A 8 -20.52 10.78 -7.91
C GLU A 8 -19.46 11.35 -6.96
N PHE A 9 -19.87 11.84 -5.79
CA PHE A 9 -18.93 12.36 -4.79
C PHE A 9 -18.08 11.24 -4.16
N ARG A 10 -18.68 10.06 -3.91
CA ARG A 10 -17.93 8.87 -3.46
C ARG A 10 -17.01 8.33 -4.54
N GLN A 11 -17.43 8.35 -5.80
CA GLN A 11 -16.62 7.87 -6.93
C GLN A 11 -15.40 8.77 -7.22
N LYS A 12 -15.52 10.09 -7.06
CA LYS A 12 -14.37 11.01 -7.17
C LYS A 12 -13.38 10.88 -6.00
N ALA A 13 -13.86 10.62 -4.79
CA ALA A 13 -13.00 10.43 -3.62
C ALA A 13 -12.18 9.14 -3.70
N GLU A 14 -12.76 8.04 -4.21
CA GLU A 14 -12.01 6.80 -4.42
C GLU A 14 -10.97 6.89 -5.55
N LEU A 15 -11.23 7.69 -6.59
CA LEU A 15 -10.23 7.96 -7.64
C LEU A 15 -9.06 8.82 -7.13
N GLN A 16 -9.30 9.76 -6.22
CA GLN A 16 -8.21 10.59 -5.67
C GLN A 16 -7.32 9.85 -4.68
N ILE A 17 -7.86 8.89 -3.91
CA ILE A 17 -7.04 8.08 -2.98
C ILE A 17 -6.15 7.09 -3.74
N GLY A 18 -6.61 6.53 -4.87
CA GLY A 18 -5.78 5.73 -5.76
C GLY A 18 -4.67 6.53 -6.47
N ALA A 19 -4.90 7.81 -6.74
CA ALA A 19 -3.92 8.66 -7.41
C ALA A 19 -2.76 9.10 -6.49
N ILE A 20 -3.00 9.27 -5.19
CA ILE A 20 -1.97 9.74 -4.24
C ILE A 20 -0.88 8.68 -4.01
N LEU A 21 -1.22 7.38 -4.06
CA LEU A 21 -0.23 6.30 -3.96
C LEU A 21 0.51 6.00 -5.28
N THR A 22 0.05 6.55 -6.40
CA THR A 22 0.69 6.34 -7.71
C THR A 22 1.83 7.35 -7.98
N ALA A 23 1.92 8.43 -7.19
CA ALA A 23 2.81 9.56 -7.45
C ALA A 23 4.06 9.63 -6.55
N ILE A 24 4.56 8.50 -6.04
CA ILE A 24 5.87 8.42 -5.38
C ILE A 24 6.73 7.36 -6.07
N SER A 25 6.90 7.48 -7.38
CA SER A 25 8.04 6.88 -8.08
C SER A 25 8.90 8.03 -8.58
N GLY A 26 9.59 8.65 -7.62
CA GLY A 26 10.58 9.69 -7.88
C GLY A 26 11.79 9.08 -8.58
N ASP A 27 11.85 9.35 -9.87
CA ASP A 27 12.77 8.87 -10.91
C ASP A 27 14.24 9.34 -10.77
N MET A 28 14.75 9.51 -9.55
CA MET A 28 16.09 10.08 -9.32
C MET A 28 17.05 9.18 -8.53
N GLY A 29 16.64 7.93 -8.25
CA GLY A 29 17.45 6.88 -7.59
C GLY A 29 17.04 5.45 -7.98
N THR A 30 16.42 5.24 -9.15
CA THR A 30 15.55 4.10 -9.48
C THR A 30 16.24 2.86 -10.06
N HIS A 31 17.56 2.88 -10.27
CA HIS A 31 18.30 1.73 -10.79
C HIS A 31 19.41 1.32 -9.84
N MET A 32 19.05 0.53 -8.82
CA MET A 32 20.03 -0.14 -7.99
C MET A 32 20.65 -1.30 -8.77
N LYS A 33 21.99 -1.33 -8.83
CA LYS A 33 22.74 -2.50 -9.26
C LYS A 33 22.87 -3.44 -8.06
N THR A 34 22.22 -4.59 -8.13
CA THR A 34 22.38 -5.64 -7.11
C THR A 34 23.35 -6.69 -7.61
N THR A 35 24.33 -7.02 -6.78
CA THR A 35 25.23 -8.15 -6.96
C THR A 35 24.77 -9.26 -6.02
N PHE A 36 24.62 -10.48 -6.53
CA PHE A 36 24.25 -11.65 -5.76
C PHE A 36 25.06 -12.84 -6.28
N ASP A 37 25.37 -13.77 -5.40
CA ASP A 37 26.05 -15.02 -5.77
C ASP A 37 25.05 -15.99 -6.42
N ILE A 38 25.48 -16.62 -7.51
CA ILE A 38 24.72 -17.63 -8.24
C ILE A 38 25.69 -18.72 -8.69
N SER A 39 25.25 -19.99 -8.68
CA SER A 39 26.09 -21.08 -9.18
C SER A 39 26.39 -20.92 -10.66
N ASP A 40 27.62 -21.23 -11.09
CA ASP A 40 28.04 -21.14 -12.49
C ASP A 40 27.13 -21.92 -13.44
N ALA A 41 26.74 -23.14 -13.06
CA ALA A 41 25.83 -23.98 -13.84
C ALA A 41 24.49 -23.28 -14.14
N LEU A 42 23.90 -22.63 -13.14
CA LEU A 42 22.65 -21.89 -13.31
C LEU A 42 22.85 -20.62 -14.15
N LEU A 43 23.96 -19.90 -13.96
CA LEU A 43 24.27 -18.72 -14.77
C LEU A 43 24.41 -19.09 -16.25
N ASP A 44 25.01 -20.23 -16.56
CA ASP A 44 25.16 -20.73 -17.94
C ASP A 44 23.81 -21.09 -18.57
N GLU A 45 22.92 -21.73 -17.83
CA GLU A 45 21.55 -21.99 -18.28
C GLU A 45 20.79 -20.69 -18.57
N VAL A 46 20.89 -19.70 -17.68
CA VAL A 46 20.25 -18.39 -17.86
C VAL A 46 20.80 -17.68 -19.10
N LYS A 47 22.12 -17.73 -19.34
CA LYS A 47 22.73 -17.16 -20.55
C LYS A 47 22.23 -17.85 -21.83
N LYS A 48 22.20 -19.18 -21.86
CA LYS A 48 21.69 -19.95 -23.01
C LYS A 48 20.24 -19.61 -23.29
N ARG A 49 19.43 -19.49 -22.24
CA ARG A 49 18.02 -19.11 -22.35
C ARG A 49 17.87 -17.68 -22.88
N ALA A 50 18.64 -16.74 -22.35
CA ALA A 50 18.63 -15.35 -22.80
C ALA A 50 18.97 -15.23 -24.29
N ALA A 51 19.99 -15.96 -24.75
CA ALA A 51 20.39 -15.99 -26.15
C ALA A 51 19.30 -16.61 -27.05
N THR A 52 18.67 -17.69 -26.60
CA THR A 52 17.57 -18.35 -27.33
C THR A 52 16.36 -17.44 -27.48
N ASP A 53 16.01 -16.72 -26.41
CA ASP A 53 14.83 -15.85 -26.36
C ASP A 53 15.12 -14.43 -26.93
N GLY A 54 16.36 -14.11 -27.28
CA GLY A 54 16.76 -12.79 -27.79
C GLY A 54 16.66 -11.67 -26.75
N VAL A 55 16.82 -11.99 -25.47
CA VAL A 55 16.71 -11.04 -24.34
C VAL A 55 18.01 -10.97 -23.55
N THR A 56 18.09 -10.06 -22.57
CA THR A 56 19.25 -9.97 -21.68
C THR A 56 19.09 -10.86 -20.45
N VAL A 57 20.21 -11.32 -19.87
CA VAL A 57 20.23 -12.01 -18.56
C VAL A 57 19.54 -11.18 -17.48
N LYS A 58 19.77 -9.85 -17.47
CA LYS A 58 19.11 -8.91 -16.54
C LYS A 58 17.59 -8.98 -16.67
N SER A 59 17.06 -8.94 -17.89
CA SER A 59 15.62 -9.00 -18.15
C SER A 59 15.00 -10.32 -17.68
N LEU A 60 15.70 -11.45 -17.86
CA LEU A 60 15.23 -12.75 -17.36
C LEU A 60 15.22 -12.81 -15.83
N VAL A 61 16.25 -12.29 -15.16
CA VAL A 61 16.32 -12.23 -13.70
C VAL A 61 15.18 -11.35 -13.16
N GLU A 62 14.97 -10.16 -13.73
CA GLU A 62 13.87 -9.27 -13.33
C GLU A 62 12.50 -9.92 -13.52
N LEU A 63 12.29 -10.62 -14.64
CA LEU A 63 11.04 -11.35 -14.89
C LEU A 63 10.81 -12.45 -13.85
N GLY A 64 11.85 -13.22 -13.52
CA GLY A 64 11.79 -14.26 -12.49
C GLY A 64 11.39 -13.68 -11.13
N LEU A 65 12.06 -12.61 -10.70
CA LEU A 65 11.75 -11.93 -9.44
C LEU A 65 10.31 -11.41 -9.41
N ARG A 66 9.82 -10.80 -10.51
CA ARG A 66 8.44 -10.32 -10.60
C ARG A 66 7.41 -11.45 -10.44
N ARG A 67 7.67 -12.63 -11.02
CA ARG A 67 6.78 -13.79 -10.89
C ARG A 67 6.70 -14.29 -9.46
N VAL A 68 7.85 -14.48 -8.81
CA VAL A 68 7.92 -14.92 -7.41
C VAL A 68 7.17 -13.95 -6.48
N LEU A 69 7.30 -12.63 -6.70
CA LEU A 69 6.58 -11.63 -5.92
C LEU A 69 5.07 -11.58 -6.22
N ALA A 70 4.66 -11.89 -7.45
CA ALA A 70 3.25 -11.94 -7.82
C ALA A 70 2.53 -13.19 -7.29
N GLU A 71 3.27 -14.30 -7.14
CA GLU A 71 2.77 -15.56 -6.59
C GLU A 71 2.60 -15.53 -5.07
N GLN A 72 3.27 -14.60 -4.37
CA GLN A 72 3.05 -14.43 -2.94
C GLN A 72 1.60 -13.98 -2.68
N PRO A 73 0.85 -14.68 -1.81
CA PRO A 73 -0.46 -14.23 -1.41
C PRO A 73 -0.30 -12.82 -0.86
N ARG A 74 -1.00 -11.85 -1.46
CA ARG A 74 -1.11 -10.53 -0.86
C ARG A 74 -1.71 -10.75 0.51
N ASP A 75 -0.92 -10.44 1.56
CA ASP A 75 -1.45 -10.37 2.91
C ASP A 75 -2.76 -9.59 2.84
N ALA A 76 -3.85 -10.20 3.32
CA ALA A 76 -5.16 -9.58 3.28
C ALA A 76 -4.99 -8.20 3.91
N GLY A 77 -5.22 -7.14 3.10
CA GLY A 77 -4.93 -5.77 3.49
C GLY A 77 -5.45 -5.48 4.90
N PHE A 78 -4.72 -4.67 5.67
CA PHE A 78 -5.00 -4.43 7.07
C PHE A 78 -6.50 -4.23 7.33
N ARG A 79 -7.12 -5.20 7.99
CA ARG A 79 -8.53 -5.11 8.39
C ARG A 79 -8.60 -4.62 9.82
N LEU A 80 -8.93 -3.34 10.01
CA LEU A 80 -9.20 -2.81 11.34
C LEU A 80 -10.34 -3.61 11.98
N ARG A 81 -10.06 -4.24 13.12
CA ARG A 81 -11.08 -4.93 13.91
C ARG A 81 -12.17 -3.92 14.29
N ARG A 82 -13.45 -4.29 14.17
CA ARG A 82 -14.55 -3.48 14.70
C ARG A 82 -14.29 -3.21 16.19
N ALA A 83 -13.96 -1.96 16.51
CA ALA A 83 -13.77 -1.44 17.85
C ALA A 83 -14.93 -0.51 18.23
N SER A 84 -16.15 -0.87 17.83
CA SER A 84 -17.35 -0.16 18.27
C SER A 84 -17.64 -0.54 19.73
N PHE A 85 -17.72 0.46 20.60
CA PHE A 85 -18.18 0.29 21.97
C PHE A 85 -19.72 0.31 22.00
N LYS A 86 -20.34 -0.37 22.98
CA LYS A 86 -21.80 -0.31 23.17
C LYS A 86 -22.19 1.11 23.58
N GLY A 87 -23.14 1.74 22.87
CA GLY A 87 -23.60 3.10 23.18
C GLY A 87 -24.26 3.80 21.98
N ARG A 88 -24.75 5.03 22.19
CA ARG A 88 -25.36 5.89 21.15
C ARG A 88 -24.42 7.01 20.68
N GLY A 89 -23.10 6.76 20.68
CA GLY A 89 -22.09 7.76 20.33
C GLY A 89 -21.46 8.41 21.57
N LEU A 90 -21.08 9.69 21.43
CA LEU A 90 -20.40 10.46 22.47
C LEU A 90 -21.31 10.70 23.69
N GLN A 91 -20.71 10.88 24.87
CA GLN A 91 -21.43 11.30 26.07
C GLN A 91 -22.13 12.64 25.85
N ALA A 92 -23.32 12.84 26.43
CA ALA A 92 -24.12 14.05 26.20
C ALA A 92 -23.36 15.35 26.53
N GLY A 93 -22.48 15.32 27.54
CA GLY A 93 -21.66 16.46 27.95
C GLY A 93 -20.52 16.84 27.00
N VAL A 94 -20.24 16.04 25.96
CA VAL A 94 -19.21 16.37 24.95
C VAL A 94 -19.75 16.36 23.52
N ALA A 95 -21.06 16.16 23.36
CA ALA A 95 -21.73 16.27 22.07
C ALA A 95 -21.67 17.74 21.59
N GLY A 96 -20.76 18.04 20.67
CA GLY A 96 -20.50 19.40 20.19
C GLY A 96 -19.26 20.07 20.77
N ALA A 97 -18.48 19.38 21.60
CA ALA A 97 -17.18 19.89 22.06
C ALA A 97 -16.19 20.00 20.89
N SER A 98 -15.27 20.96 20.99
CA SER A 98 -14.17 21.09 20.03
C SER A 98 -13.25 19.87 20.09
N TRP A 99 -12.51 19.64 19.01
CA TRP A 99 -11.55 18.54 18.94
C TRP A 99 -10.47 18.63 20.03
N ASP A 100 -9.98 19.83 20.32
CA ASP A 100 -8.96 20.03 21.36
C ASP A 100 -9.48 19.67 22.75
N ALA A 101 -10.73 20.01 23.05
CA ALA A 101 -11.38 19.66 24.31
C ALA A 101 -11.57 18.13 24.44
N LEU A 102 -11.99 17.46 23.37
CA LEU A 102 -12.12 16.00 23.34
C LEU A 102 -10.76 15.30 23.55
N ARG A 103 -9.70 15.81 22.93
CA ARG A 103 -8.35 15.28 23.08
C ARG A 103 -7.84 15.47 24.51
N ALA A 104 -8.01 16.66 25.10
CA ALA A 104 -7.60 16.93 26.47
C ALA A 104 -8.29 15.98 27.46
N LEU A 105 -9.61 15.77 27.31
CA LEU A 105 -10.37 14.82 28.14
C LEU A 105 -9.90 13.36 27.96
N ALA A 106 -9.58 12.95 26.73
CA ALA A 106 -9.13 11.57 26.47
C ALA A 106 -7.74 11.27 27.06
N TYR A 107 -6.89 12.29 27.20
CA TYR A 107 -5.54 12.19 27.75
C TYR A 107 -5.42 12.71 29.20
N GLU A 108 -6.54 13.05 29.84
CA GLU A 108 -6.56 13.49 31.23
C GLU A 108 -5.91 12.44 32.14
N GLY A 109 -4.91 12.86 32.94
CA GLY A 109 -4.14 11.97 33.81
C GLY A 109 -3.21 10.98 33.09
N ARG A 110 -3.00 11.12 31.78
CA ARG A 110 -2.17 10.22 30.95
C ARG A 110 -0.99 10.92 30.25
N GLY A 111 -0.66 12.15 30.68
CA GLY A 111 0.47 12.96 30.22
C GLY A 111 0.02 14.12 29.33
N ALA A 112 0.34 15.35 29.76
CA ALA A 112 0.13 16.60 29.03
C ALA A 112 1.38 16.96 28.21
#